data_AF-A0A2P6RX01-F1
#
_entry.id   AF-A0A2P6RX01-F1
#
_cell.length_a   1.000
_cell.length_b   1.000
_cell.length_c   1.000
_cell.angle_alpha   90.00
_cell.angle_beta   90.00
_cell.angle_gamma   90.00
#
_symmetry.space_group_name_H-M   'P 1'
#
loop_
_entity.id
_entity.type
_entity.pdbx_description
1 polymer ?
#
loop_
_entity_poly.entity_id
_entity_poly.type
_entity_poly.pdbx_seq_one_letter_code
_entity_poly.pdbx_strand_id
1 'polypeptide(L)'
;MNMVRCMLSGKEVPKVFWPEAVNWCIYVLNRSPTLAVKGVTPEEAWSSIKPSVDHFCVFGCVAHVHVPDSRRKKLDNKSFRCVVLGRR
;
A
#
# COMPACT_ATOMS: atom_id res chain seq x y z
N MET A 1 13.88 -7.89 -5.84
CA MET A 1 12.73 -8.81 -6.03
C MET A 1 12.31 -9.58 -4.77
N ASN A 2 13.19 -9.86 -3.79
CA ASN A 2 12.80 -10.63 -2.60
C ASN A 2 11.68 -9.96 -1.77
N MET A 3 11.74 -8.64 -1.56
CA MET A 3 10.68 -7.91 -0.84
C MET A 3 9.30 -8.03 -1.51
N VAL A 4 9.26 -7.92 -2.84
CA VAL A 4 8.03 -8.07 -3.64
C VAL A 4 7.46 -9.48 -3.47
N ARG A 5 8.31 -10.50 -3.54
CA ARG A 5 7.92 -11.90 -3.29
C ARG A 5 7.34 -12.07 -1.89
N CYS A 6 8.01 -11.53 -0.86
CA CYS A 6 7.55 -11.60 0.52
C CYS A 6 6.21 -10.87 0.73
N MET A 7 6.01 -9.70 0.11
CA MET A 7 4.75 -8.95 0.20
C MET A 7 3.59 -9.74 -0.41
N LEU A 8 3.80 -10.35 -1.58
CA LEU A 8 2.77 -11.16 -2.25
C LEU A 8 2.47 -12.44 -1.47
N SER A 9 3.51 -13.19 -1.08
CA SER A 9 3.32 -14.48 -0.38
C SER A 9 2.81 -14.29 1.05
N GLY A 10 3.26 -13.25 1.76
CA GLY A 10 2.92 -13.01 3.16
C GLY A 10 1.46 -12.60 3.39
N LYS A 11 0.75 -12.17 2.35
CA LYS A 11 -0.68 -11.81 2.39
C LYS A 11 -1.51 -12.55 1.33
N GLU A 12 -0.95 -13.59 0.74
CA GLU A 12 -1.62 -14.43 -0.27
C GLU A 12 -2.21 -13.60 -1.44
N VAL A 13 -1.55 -12.50 -1.78
CA VAL A 13 -1.99 -11.63 -2.87
C VAL A 13 -1.66 -12.31 -4.20
N PRO A 14 -2.63 -12.41 -5.13
CA PRO A 14 -2.41 -13.03 -6.43
C PRO A 14 -1.22 -12.41 -7.18
N LYS A 15 -0.39 -13.26 -7.80
CA LYS A 15 0.82 -12.85 -8.51
C LYS A 15 0.58 -11.85 -9.65
N VAL A 16 -0.64 -11.76 -10.17
CA VAL A 16 -1.02 -10.77 -11.18
C VAL A 16 -0.81 -9.33 -10.66
N PHE A 17 -0.91 -9.11 -9.35
CA PHE A 17 -0.70 -7.80 -8.71
C PHE A 17 0.77 -7.53 -8.33
N TRP A 18 1.71 -8.23 -8.99
CA TRP A 18 3.13 -7.97 -8.77
C TRP A 18 3.54 -6.52 -9.10
N PRO A 19 3.00 -5.82 -10.14
CA PRO A 19 3.38 -4.44 -10.41
C PRO A 19 3.02 -3.49 -9.26
N GLU A 20 1.86 -3.67 -8.65
CA GLU A 20 1.41 -2.92 -7.48
C GLU A 20 2.31 -3.18 -6.27
N ALA A 21 2.70 -4.43 -6.05
CA ALA A 21 3.66 -4.79 -5.00
C ALA A 21 5.04 -4.15 -5.22
N VAL A 22 5.51 -4.05 -6.48
CA VAL A 22 6.76 -3.33 -6.80
C VAL A 22 6.63 -1.85 -6.47
N ASN A 23 5.56 -1.20 -6.93
CA ASN A 23 5.33 0.23 -6.68
C ASN A 23 5.27 0.54 -5.18
N TRP A 24 4.53 -0.27 -4.42
CA TRP A 24 4.45 -0.12 -2.98
C TRP A 24 5.81 -0.34 -2.29
N CYS A 25 6.56 -1.36 -2.72
CA CYS A 25 7.90 -1.61 -2.20
C CYS A 25 8.83 -0.41 -2.40
N ILE A 26 8.86 0.16 -3.61
CA ILE A 26 9.69 1.34 -3.91
C ILE A 26 9.23 2.54 -3.09
N TYR A 27 7.91 2.75 -2.97
CA TYR A 27 7.33 3.84 -2.20
C TYR A 27 7.75 3.81 -0.72
N VAL A 28 7.70 2.63 -0.11
CA VAL A 28 8.14 2.41 1.27
C VAL A 28 9.64 2.62 1.40
N LEU A 29 10.46 2.08 0.50
CA LEU A 29 11.92 2.24 0.55
C LEU A 29 12.35 3.72 0.46
N ASN A 30 11.72 4.50 -0.41
CA ASN A 30 12.04 5.92 -0.54
C ASN A 30 11.68 6.73 0.71
N ARG A 31 10.75 6.22 1.53
CA ARG A 31 10.30 6.85 2.79
C ARG A 31 10.86 6.15 4.03
N SER A 32 11.79 5.22 3.85
CA SER A 32 12.46 4.52 4.94
C SER A 32 13.86 5.10 5.16
N PRO A 33 14.34 5.18 6.41
CA PRO A 33 15.73 5.51 6.69
C PRO A 33 16.68 4.51 6.01
N THR A 34 17.78 4.99 5.48
CA THR A 34 18.81 4.13 4.86
C THR A 34 20.20 4.48 5.40
N LEU A 35 21.15 3.55 5.30
CA LEU A 35 22.54 3.83 5.70
C LEU A 35 23.24 4.82 4.75
N ALA A 36 22.80 4.86 3.49
CA ALA A 36 23.37 5.75 2.48
C ALA A 36 22.97 7.22 2.71
N VAL A 37 21.74 7.45 3.18
CA VAL A 37 21.20 8.79 3.45
C VAL A 37 21.01 8.95 4.96
N LYS A 38 22.01 9.55 5.61
CA LYS A 38 22.02 9.68 7.08
C LYS A 38 21.04 10.76 7.54
N GLY A 39 20.19 10.42 8.49
CA GLY A 39 19.32 11.36 9.21
C GLY A 39 18.05 11.79 8.45
N VAL A 40 17.91 11.47 7.17
CA VAL A 40 16.72 11.77 6.36
C VAL A 40 16.37 10.59 5.45
N THR A 41 15.14 10.57 4.93
CA THR A 41 14.71 9.55 3.96
C THR A 41 15.18 9.90 2.54
N PRO A 42 15.35 8.93 1.62
CA PRO A 42 15.68 9.24 0.22
C PRO A 42 14.72 10.24 -0.45
N GLU A 43 13.42 10.13 -0.17
CA GLU A 43 12.40 11.07 -0.65
C GLU A 43 12.63 12.48 -0.10
N GLU A 44 12.95 12.60 1.18
CA GLU A 44 13.23 13.87 1.84
C GLU A 44 14.52 14.50 1.31
N ALA A 45 15.56 13.70 1.09
CA ALA A 45 16.81 14.17 0.48
C ALA A 45 16.60 14.69 -0.96
N TRP A 46 15.69 14.07 -1.72
CA TRP A 46 15.39 14.48 -3.09
C TRP A 46 14.47 15.71 -3.16
N SER A 47 13.40 15.71 -2.36
CA SER A 47 12.36 16.74 -2.43
C SER A 47 12.56 17.90 -1.47
N SER A 48 13.49 17.79 -0.52
CA SER A 48 13.62 18.68 0.65
C SER A 48 12.36 18.78 1.53
N ILE A 49 11.40 17.86 1.36
CA ILE A 49 10.14 17.82 2.11
C ILE A 49 10.10 16.51 2.87
N LYS A 50 9.87 16.58 4.18
CA LYS A 50 9.66 15.39 5.00
C LYS A 50 8.35 14.71 4.62
N PRO A 51 8.37 13.45 4.12
CA PRO A 51 7.16 12.77 3.72
C PRO A 51 6.30 12.40 4.94
N SER A 52 4.97 12.60 4.85
CA SER A 52 4.04 11.97 5.78
C SER A 52 3.94 10.47 5.47
N VAL A 53 3.82 9.68 6.53
CA VAL A 53 3.61 8.23 6.48
C VAL A 53 2.32 7.81 7.18
N ASP A 54 1.46 8.77 7.56
CA ASP A 54 0.24 8.50 8.33
C ASP A 54 -0.79 7.66 7.55
N HIS A 55 -0.73 7.73 6.21
CA HIS A 55 -1.57 6.94 5.31
C HIS A 55 -1.01 5.54 5.01
N PHE A 56 0.08 5.13 5.67
CA PHE A 56 0.66 3.81 5.43
C PHE A 56 -0.27 2.71 5.91
N CYS A 57 -0.39 1.68 5.09
CA CYS A 57 -1.10 0.47 5.41
C CYS A 57 -0.26 -0.73 4.96
N VAL A 58 -0.48 -1.87 5.61
CA VAL A 58 0.19 -3.10 5.20
C VAL A 58 -0.35 -3.53 3.83
N PHE A 59 0.51 -3.67 2.84
CA PHE A 59 0.13 -4.19 1.52
C PHE A 59 -0.56 -5.54 1.68
N GLY A 60 -1.69 -5.74 1.01
CA GLY A 60 -2.51 -6.94 1.13
C GLY A 60 -3.37 -7.01 2.40
N CYS A 61 -3.45 -5.94 3.21
CA CYS A 61 -4.38 -5.93 4.35
C CYS A 61 -5.84 -5.89 3.88
N VAL A 62 -6.73 -6.43 4.72
CA VAL A 62 -8.17 -6.41 4.47
C VAL A 62 -8.68 -4.98 4.51
N ALA A 63 -9.42 -4.59 3.48
CA ALA A 63 -10.14 -3.33 3.40
C ALA A 63 -11.60 -3.57 3.02
N HIS A 64 -12.43 -2.55 3.21
CA HIS A 64 -13.85 -2.59 2.87
C HIS A 64 -14.18 -1.39 2.00
N VAL A 65 -14.75 -1.65 0.81
CA VAL A 65 -15.23 -0.58 -0.08
C VAL A 65 -16.70 -0.34 0.20
N HIS A 66 -17.05 0.91 0.49
CA HIS A 66 -18.44 1.31 0.69
C HIS A 66 -19.25 1.17 -0.60
N VAL A 67 -20.44 0.56 -0.50
CA VAL A 67 -21.42 0.50 -1.59
C VAL A 67 -22.40 1.67 -1.43
N PRO A 68 -22.55 2.56 -2.42
CA PRO A 68 -23.52 3.67 -2.35
C PRO A 68 -24.96 3.19 -2.13
N ASP A 69 -25.78 3.99 -1.44
CA ASP A 69 -27.19 3.64 -1.20
C ASP A 69 -27.98 3.41 -2.50
N SER A 70 -27.66 4.14 -3.57
CA SER A 70 -28.28 3.98 -4.89
C SER A 70 -28.04 2.60 -5.53
N ARG A 71 -27.03 1.86 -5.05
CA ARG A 71 -26.70 0.51 -5.52
C ARG A 71 -27.11 -0.58 -4.53
N ARG A 72 -27.92 -0.24 -3.50
CA ARG A 72 -28.36 -1.15 -2.44
C ARG A 72 -29.88 -1.25 -2.38
N LYS A 73 -30.38 -2.46 -2.12
CA LYS A 73 -31.74 -2.74 -1.68
C LYS A 73 -31.77 -2.87 -0.15
N LYS A 74 -32.98 -2.92 0.41
CA LYS A 74 -33.19 -3.07 1.86
C LYS A 74 -32.49 -4.35 2.34
N LEU A 75 -31.67 -4.22 3.40
CA LEU A 75 -30.83 -5.27 4.00
C LEU A 75 -29.60 -5.72 3.18
N ASP A 76 -29.27 -5.07 2.07
CA ASP A 76 -28.03 -5.36 1.35
C ASP A 76 -26.79 -4.92 2.15
N ASN A 77 -25.69 -5.63 1.96
CA ASN A 77 -24.40 -5.30 2.56
C ASN A 77 -23.95 -3.89 2.18
N LYS A 78 -23.50 -3.11 3.18
CA LYS A 78 -23.02 -1.74 2.99
C LYS A 78 -21.60 -1.64 2.43
N SER A 79 -20.87 -2.76 2.40
CA SER A 79 -19.52 -2.84 1.87
C SER A 79 -19.21 -4.24 1.36
N PHE A 80 -18.18 -4.33 0.51
CA PHE A 80 -17.57 -5.61 0.17
C PHE A 80 -16.10 -5.62 0.58
N ARG A 81 -15.62 -6.81 0.94
CA ARG A 81 -14.25 -7.04 1.38
C ARG A 81 -13.29 -6.98 0.17
N CYS A 82 -12.19 -6.29 0.32
CA CYS A 82 -11.10 -6.20 -0.66
C CYS A 82 -9.75 -6.24 0.05
N VAL A 83 -8.67 -6.11 -0.72
CA VAL A 83 -7.30 -5.99 -0.21
C VAL A 83 -6.67 -4.69 -0.68
N VAL A 84 -5.83 -4.09 0.14
CA VAL A 84 -5.10 -2.86 -0.23
C VAL A 84 -3.88 -3.21 -1.08
N LEU A 85 -3.80 -2.65 -2.28
CA LEU A 85 -2.67 -2.85 -3.20
C LEU A 85 -1.67 -1.67 -3.20
N GLY A 86 -1.68 -0.86 -2.14
CA GLY A 86 -0.86 0.34 -2.02
C GLY A 86 -1.56 1.61 -2.51
N ARG A 87 -0.78 2.66 -2.78
CA ARG A 87 -1.26 3.98 -3.20
C ARG A 87 -1.01 4.20 -4.70
N ARG A 88 -1.99 4.78 -5.39
CA ARG A 88 -1.84 5.36 -6.74
C ARG A 88 -1.38 6.81 -6.63
#